data_AF-J9DX86-F1
#
_entry.id   AF-J9DX86-F1
#
_cell.length_a   1.000
_cell.length_b   1.000
_cell.length_c   1.000
_cell.angle_alpha   90.00
_cell.angle_beta   90.00
_cell.angle_gamma   90.00
#
_symmetry.space_group_name_H-M   'P 1'
#
loop_
_entity.id
_entity.type
_entity.pdbx_description
1 polymer ?
#
loop_
_entity_poly.entity_id
_entity_poly.type
_entity_poly.pdbx_seq_one_letter_code
_entity_poly.pdbx_strand_id
1 'polypeptide(L)'
;MAAETVSFRDAVGNVDLLDDLVLLDNQPCIEAQPIPLEYRISFNTNFEDRNAFVTGVSKYIEEATRHAEFNDMLSEGFEHAAHLYTWRCCSRAVPMAKSNDQPNRVEINEKVVEVLNPEVEKLHRFMHFTVMY
;
A
#
# COMPACT_ATOMS: atom_id res chain seq x y z
N MET A 1 -11.20 23.19 48.41
CA MET A 1 -11.21 23.22 46.93
C MET A 1 -9.78 23.50 46.50
N ALA A 2 -9.13 22.54 45.86
CA ALA A 2 -7.74 22.70 45.41
C ALA A 2 -7.69 23.73 44.30
N ALA A 3 -6.86 24.76 44.45
CA ALA A 3 -6.62 25.74 43.39
C ALA A 3 -5.90 25.02 42.24
N GLU A 4 -6.53 24.92 41.07
CA GLU A 4 -5.84 24.47 39.85
C GLU A 4 -4.69 25.42 39.57
N THR A 5 -3.47 24.88 39.59
CA THR A 5 -2.25 25.62 39.25
C THR A 5 -2.19 25.76 37.74
N VAL A 6 -2.66 26.90 37.22
CA VAL A 6 -2.57 27.23 35.79
C VAL A 6 -1.10 27.38 35.42
N SER A 7 -0.63 26.65 34.40
CA SER A 7 0.75 26.76 33.95
C SER A 7 0.97 28.04 33.15
N PHE A 8 2.21 28.53 33.12
CA PHE A 8 2.56 29.69 32.29
C PHE A 8 2.22 29.47 30.80
N ARG A 9 2.39 28.24 30.31
CA ARG A 9 2.06 27.89 28.92
C ARG A 9 0.56 27.99 28.65
N ASP A 10 -0.27 27.57 29.60
CA ASP A 10 -1.72 27.67 29.48
C ASP A 10 -2.18 29.13 29.53
N ALA A 11 -1.55 29.94 30.39
CA ALA A 11 -1.83 31.38 30.47
C ALA A 11 -1.48 32.12 29.17
N VAL A 12 -0.34 31.80 28.54
CA VAL A 12 0.05 32.36 27.25
C VAL A 12 -0.86 31.85 26.12
N GLY A 13 -1.16 30.54 26.09
CA GLY A 13 -2.07 29.96 25.09
C GLY A 13 -3.47 30.56 25.13
N ASN A 14 -3.97 30.92 26.31
CA ASN A 14 -5.25 31.63 26.45
C ASN A 14 -5.23 33.03 25.83
N VAL A 15 -4.08 33.72 25.85
CA VAL A 15 -3.92 35.03 25.22
C VAL A 15 -3.82 34.86 23.70
N ASP A 16 -3.08 33.86 23.22
CA ASP A 16 -2.94 33.57 21.79
C ASP A 16 -4.31 33.27 21.14
N LEU A 17 -5.23 32.62 21.86
CA LEU A 17 -6.60 32.37 21.39
C LEU A 17 -7.41 33.65 21.15
N LEU A 18 -7.06 34.77 21.78
CA LEU A 18 -7.77 36.04 21.60
C LEU A 18 -7.42 36.70 20.26
N ASP A 19 -6.25 36.42 19.69
CA ASP A 19 -5.86 36.95 18.38
C ASP A 19 -6.71 36.35 17.24
N ASP A 20 -7.21 35.12 17.42
CA ASP A 20 -8.11 34.45 16.48
C ASP A 20 -9.59 34.81 16.67
N LEU A 21 -9.92 35.64 17.66
CA LEU A 21 -11.30 35.99 17.95
C LEU A 21 -11.86 36.95 16.90
N VAL A 22 -12.79 36.46 16.08
CA VAL A 22 -13.49 37.28 15.08
C VAL A 22 -14.42 38.27 15.78
N LEU A 23 -14.03 39.55 15.81
CA LEU A 23 -14.88 40.64 16.28
C LEU A 23 -15.94 40.94 15.21
N LEU A 24 -17.22 40.76 15.55
CA LEU A 24 -18.33 41.16 14.70
C LEU A 24 -18.44 42.69 14.74
N ASP A 25 -18.18 43.35 13.62
CA ASP A 25 -18.45 44.78 13.49
C ASP A 25 -19.98 44.98 13.42
N ASN A 26 -20.52 45.94 14.18
CA ASN A 26 -21.95 46.27 14.20
C ASN A 26 -22.37 47.08 12.96
N GLN A 27 -21.71 46.85 11.83
CA GLN A 27 -22.01 47.55 10.60
C GLN A 27 -23.26 46.93 9.94
N PRO A 28 -24.26 47.74 9.54
CA PRO A 28 -25.43 47.22 8.85
C PRO A 28 -25.00 46.52 7.55
N CYS A 29 -25.32 45.22 7.45
CA CYS A 29 -25.03 44.42 6.26
C CYS A 29 -25.88 44.90 5.07
N ILE A 30 -25.22 45.44 4.05
CA ILE A 30 -25.85 45.93 2.80
C ILE A 30 -25.98 44.79 1.77
N GLU A 31 -25.42 43.61 2.08
CA GLU A 31 -25.41 42.45 1.18
C GLU A 31 -26.70 41.63 1.30
N ALA A 32 -27.17 41.11 0.16
CA ALA A 32 -28.36 40.26 0.09
C ALA A 32 -28.13 38.94 0.86
N GLN A 33 -29.18 38.43 1.50
CA GLN A 33 -29.08 37.16 2.22
C GLN A 33 -28.70 36.02 1.26
N PRO A 34 -27.76 35.13 1.66
CA PRO A 34 -27.36 34.01 0.85
C PRO A 34 -28.55 33.06 0.64
N ILE A 35 -28.89 32.81 -0.62
CA ILE A 35 -29.91 31.84 -1.01
C ILE A 35 -29.27 30.44 -0.95
N PRO A 36 -29.93 29.43 -0.35
CA PRO A 36 -29.38 28.08 -0.26
C PRO A 36 -29.28 27.44 -1.65
N LEU A 37 -28.10 26.92 -1.95
CA LEU A 37 -27.85 26.08 -3.13
C LEU A 37 -28.17 24.64 -2.77
N GLU A 38 -29.13 24.02 -3.46
CA GLU A 38 -29.45 22.60 -3.28
C GLU A 38 -28.34 21.75 -3.93
N TYR A 39 -27.45 21.22 -3.10
CA TYR A 39 -26.44 20.25 -3.53
C TYR A 39 -26.97 18.83 -3.32
N ARG A 40 -27.27 18.11 -4.41
CA ARG A 40 -27.64 16.70 -4.35
C ARG A 40 -26.41 15.82 -4.49
N ILE A 41 -26.15 15.03 -3.46
CA ILE A 41 -25.11 13.99 -3.48
C ILE A 41 -25.68 12.76 -4.19
N SER A 42 -25.07 12.36 -5.29
CA SER A 42 -25.29 11.04 -5.89
C SER A 42 -24.45 10.02 -5.12
N PHE A 43 -25.08 8.99 -4.54
CA PHE A 43 -24.39 7.88 -3.88
C PHE A 43 -24.03 6.74 -4.84
N ASN A 44 -24.07 7.01 -6.16
CA ASN A 44 -23.61 6.04 -7.13
C ASN A 44 -22.10 5.84 -6.95
N THR A 45 -21.68 4.66 -6.51
CA THR A 45 -20.28 4.32 -6.27
C THR A 45 -19.52 4.01 -7.57
N ASN A 46 -20.17 4.08 -8.72
CA ASN A 46 -19.57 3.87 -10.03
C ASN A 46 -18.92 5.18 -10.55
N PHE A 47 -18.00 5.76 -9.77
CA PHE A 47 -17.34 7.05 -10.05
C PHE A 47 -16.53 7.03 -11.35
N GLU A 48 -17.19 7.21 -12.50
CA GLU A 48 -16.58 7.28 -13.84
C GLU A 48 -15.65 8.51 -13.99
N ASP A 49 -15.84 9.54 -13.17
CA ASP A 49 -15.10 10.79 -13.15
C ASP A 49 -14.18 10.94 -11.93
N ARG A 50 -13.82 9.85 -11.25
CA ARG A 50 -12.94 9.84 -10.05
C ARG A 50 -11.67 10.67 -10.22
N ASN A 51 -11.13 10.73 -11.45
CA ASN A 51 -9.91 11.48 -11.77
C ASN A 51 -10.15 12.98 -12.00
N ALA A 52 -11.40 13.45 -12.14
CA ALA A 52 -11.74 14.83 -12.44
C ALA A 52 -11.98 15.69 -11.18
N PHE A 53 -12.37 15.09 -10.05
CA PHE A 53 -12.70 15.81 -8.81
C PHE A 53 -11.82 15.38 -7.65
N VAL A 54 -10.59 15.92 -7.61
CA VAL A 54 -9.70 15.79 -6.45
C VAL A 54 -10.15 16.75 -5.34
N THR A 55 -11.28 16.46 -4.68
CA THR A 55 -11.68 17.14 -3.45
C THR A 55 -10.92 16.54 -2.26
N GLY A 56 -10.74 17.26 -1.14
CA GLY A 56 -9.82 16.85 -0.05
C GLY A 56 -9.99 15.42 0.49
N VAL A 57 -11.18 14.81 0.34
CA VAL A 57 -11.46 13.41 0.71
C VAL A 57 -10.84 12.41 -0.29
N SER A 58 -10.70 12.78 -1.56
CA SER A 58 -10.15 11.92 -2.62
C SER A 58 -8.69 11.56 -2.37
N LYS A 59 -7.90 12.44 -1.73
CA LYS A 59 -6.48 12.16 -1.43
C LYS A 59 -6.32 10.95 -0.53
N TYR A 60 -7.14 10.85 0.52
CA TYR A 60 -7.12 9.72 1.45
C TYR A 60 -7.66 8.44 0.80
N ILE A 61 -8.62 8.57 -0.12
CA ILE A 61 -9.12 7.43 -0.89
C ILE A 61 -8.02 6.89 -1.81
N GLU A 62 -7.32 7.76 -2.55
CA GLU A 62 -6.18 7.35 -3.38
C GLU A 62 -5.07 6.71 -2.55
N GLU A 63 -4.75 7.28 -1.39
CA GLU A 63 -3.77 6.72 -0.47
C GLU A 63 -4.19 5.32 0.03
N ALA A 64 -5.47 5.16 0.39
CA ALA A 64 -6.02 3.85 0.79
C ALA A 64 -5.97 2.83 -0.36
N THR A 65 -6.23 3.24 -1.59
CA THR A 65 -6.08 2.39 -2.78
C THR A 65 -4.63 1.96 -2.97
N ARG A 66 -3.67 2.87 -2.90
CA ARG A 66 -2.23 2.54 -2.99
C ARG A 66 -1.76 1.65 -1.86
N HIS A 67 -2.24 1.88 -0.64
CA HIS A 67 -1.95 1.00 0.50
C HIS A 67 -2.48 -0.42 0.27
N ALA A 68 -3.66 -0.58 -0.36
CA ALA A 68 -4.16 -1.89 -0.73
C ALA A 68 -3.22 -2.60 -1.73
N GLU A 69 -2.78 -1.90 -2.79
CA GLU A 69 -1.81 -2.43 -3.76
C GLU A 69 -0.49 -2.90 -3.08
N PHE A 70 0.01 -2.14 -2.10
CA PHE A 70 1.20 -2.53 -1.35
C PHE A 70 0.99 -3.75 -0.45
N ASN A 71 -0.20 -3.92 0.12
CA ASN A 71 -0.51 -5.11 0.91
C ASN A 71 -0.53 -6.38 0.04
N ASP A 72 -1.03 -6.28 -1.19
CA ASP A 72 -1.01 -7.40 -2.14
C ASP A 72 0.44 -7.79 -2.49
N MET A 73 1.29 -6.80 -2.79
CA MET A 73 2.72 -7.02 -3.04
C MET A 73 3.45 -7.61 -1.84
N LEU A 74 3.12 -7.17 -0.63
CA LEU A 74 3.68 -7.68 0.62
C LEU A 74 3.28 -9.14 0.85
N SER A 75 2.04 -9.51 0.52
CA SER A 75 1.57 -10.90 0.56
C SER A 75 2.34 -11.79 -0.42
N GLU A 76 2.50 -11.35 -1.68
CA GLU A 76 3.31 -12.06 -2.69
C GLU A 76 4.78 -12.21 -2.23
N GLY A 77 5.36 -11.16 -1.66
CA GLY A 77 6.71 -11.19 -1.08
C GLY A 77 6.85 -12.22 0.04
N PHE A 78 5.83 -12.39 0.88
CA PHE A 78 5.82 -13.44 1.91
C PHE A 78 5.77 -14.85 1.32
N GLU A 79 5.04 -15.07 0.22
CA GLU A 79 5.04 -16.36 -0.48
C GLU A 79 6.43 -16.69 -1.03
N HIS A 80 7.11 -15.72 -1.64
CA HIS A 80 8.49 -15.88 -2.10
C HIS A 80 9.46 -16.17 -0.94
N ALA A 81 9.33 -15.46 0.19
CA ALA A 81 10.14 -15.70 1.37
C ALA A 81 9.91 -17.12 1.94
N ALA A 82 8.66 -17.58 1.98
CA ALA A 82 8.33 -18.94 2.40
C ALA A 82 8.94 -19.99 1.47
N HIS A 83 8.87 -19.79 0.15
CA HIS A 83 9.52 -20.66 -0.84
C HIS A 83 11.02 -20.76 -0.62
N LEU A 84 11.71 -19.63 -0.41
CA LEU A 84 13.16 -19.59 -0.18
C LEU A 84 13.55 -20.22 1.15
N TYR A 85 12.82 -19.93 2.23
CA TYR A 85 13.10 -20.45 3.56
C TYR A 85 12.95 -21.97 3.63
N THR A 86 11.95 -22.51 2.93
CA THR A 86 11.70 -23.95 2.86
C THR A 86 12.46 -24.66 1.74
N TRP A 87 13.21 -23.92 0.92
CA TRP A 87 13.95 -24.46 -0.21
C TRP A 87 15.02 -25.45 0.27
N ARG A 88 15.03 -26.64 -0.34
CA ARG A 88 16.08 -27.65 -0.12
C ARG A 88 16.75 -27.99 -1.43
N CYS A 89 18.02 -28.39 -1.34
CA CYS A 89 18.86 -28.66 -2.50
C CYS A 89 18.35 -29.88 -3.30
N CYS A 90 17.59 -29.65 -4.37
CA CYS A 90 17.09 -30.71 -5.27
C CYS A 90 18.23 -31.50 -5.94
N SER A 91 19.35 -30.85 -6.27
CA SER A 91 20.51 -31.51 -6.90
C SER A 91 21.15 -32.62 -6.04
N ARG A 92 20.94 -32.61 -4.72
CA ARG A 92 21.39 -33.70 -3.84
C ARG A 92 20.51 -34.94 -3.96
N ALA A 93 19.26 -34.78 -4.37
CA ALA A 93 18.29 -35.87 -4.47
C ALA A 93 18.20 -36.46 -5.89
N VAL A 94 18.56 -35.68 -6.91
CA VAL A 94 18.47 -36.08 -8.31
C VAL A 94 19.74 -36.85 -8.73
N PRO A 95 19.62 -37.98 -9.46
CA PRO A 95 20.79 -38.70 -9.97
C PRO A 95 21.59 -37.83 -10.94
N MET A 96 22.92 -37.89 -10.83
CA MET A 96 23.84 -37.23 -11.77
C MET A 96 24.56 -38.28 -12.62
N ALA A 97 24.72 -37.98 -13.91
CA ALA A 97 25.53 -38.80 -14.79
C ALA A 97 27.01 -38.77 -14.32
N LYS A 98 27.60 -39.95 -14.16
CA LYS A 98 28.97 -40.11 -13.63
C LYS A 98 30.04 -40.05 -14.72
N SER A 99 29.67 -40.37 -15.96
CA SER A 99 30.58 -40.34 -17.11
C SER A 99 29.81 -40.06 -18.40
N ASN A 100 30.54 -39.67 -19.44
CA ASN A 100 29.97 -39.43 -20.76
C ASN A 100 29.45 -40.70 -21.44
N ASP A 101 30.04 -41.85 -21.10
CA ASP A 101 29.71 -43.15 -21.70
C ASP A 101 28.59 -43.89 -20.93
N GLN A 102 27.97 -43.23 -19.93
CA GLN A 102 26.90 -43.83 -19.16
C GLN A 102 25.66 -44.05 -20.04
N PRO A 103 25.14 -45.30 -20.17
CA PRO A 103 24.07 -45.64 -21.12
C PRO A 103 22.78 -44.83 -20.92
N ASN A 104 22.40 -44.56 -19.67
CA ASN A 104 21.18 -43.83 -19.31
C ASN A 104 21.41 -42.33 -19.03
N ARG A 105 22.52 -41.75 -19.53
CA ARG A 105 22.84 -40.32 -19.32
C ARG A 105 21.73 -39.39 -19.82
N VAL A 106 21.18 -39.66 -20.99
CA VAL A 106 20.14 -38.82 -21.60
C VAL A 106 18.87 -38.84 -20.75
N GLU A 107 18.42 -40.03 -20.37
CA GLU A 107 17.24 -40.22 -19.52
C GLU A 107 17.40 -39.54 -18.14
N ILE A 108 18.58 -39.65 -17.52
CA ILE A 108 18.89 -38.95 -16.27
C ILE A 108 18.75 -37.44 -16.45
N ASN A 109 19.34 -36.88 -17.50
CA ASN A 109 19.30 -35.43 -17.75
C ASN A 109 17.88 -34.94 -18.05
N GLU A 110 17.10 -35.70 -18.82
CA GLU A 110 15.69 -35.39 -19.10
C GLU A 110 14.88 -35.34 -17.81
N LYS A 111 15.07 -36.32 -16.91
CA LYS A 111 14.41 -36.31 -15.60
C LYS A 111 14.91 -35.21 -14.67
N VAL A 112 16.19 -34.84 -14.72
CA VAL A 112 16.72 -33.68 -13.99
C VAL A 112 15.99 -32.42 -14.42
N VAL A 113 15.87 -32.19 -15.74
CA VAL A 113 15.18 -31.02 -16.28
C VAL A 113 13.71 -31.04 -15.87
N GLU A 114 13.01 -32.16 -16.03
CA GLU A 114 11.60 -32.30 -15.65
C GLU A 114 11.35 -31.93 -14.17
N VAL A 115 12.22 -32.38 -13.26
CA VAL A 115 12.09 -32.09 -11.82
C VAL A 115 12.47 -30.66 -11.48
N LEU A 116 13.51 -30.10 -12.10
CA LEU A 116 14.01 -28.77 -11.76
C LEU A 116 13.25 -27.63 -12.43
N ASN A 117 12.62 -27.87 -13.59
CA ASN A 117 11.92 -26.83 -14.36
C ASN A 117 10.89 -26.03 -13.53
N PRO A 118 9.95 -26.67 -12.77
CA PRO A 118 8.99 -25.91 -11.97
C PRO A 118 9.64 -25.11 -10.82
N GLU A 119 10.79 -25.57 -10.30
CA GLU A 119 11.53 -24.87 -9.25
C GLU A 119 12.27 -23.65 -9.83
N VAL A 120 12.86 -23.78 -11.02
CA VAL A 120 13.47 -22.66 -11.75
C VAL A 120 12.42 -21.60 -12.09
N GLU A 121 11.20 -21.99 -12.46
CA GLU A 121 10.11 -21.04 -12.73
C GLU A 121 9.75 -20.21 -11.48
N LYS A 122 9.77 -20.81 -10.28
CA LYS A 122 9.57 -20.06 -9.02
C LYS A 122 10.69 -19.03 -8.80
N LEU A 123 11.94 -19.38 -9.12
CA LEU A 123 13.07 -18.46 -9.03
C LEU A 123 12.97 -17.33 -10.06
N HIS A 124 12.49 -17.63 -11.27
CA HIS A 124 12.26 -16.64 -12.30
C HIS A 124 11.17 -15.64 -11.88
N ARG A 125 10.05 -16.13 -11.31
CA ARG A 125 9.02 -15.27 -10.72
C ARG A 125 9.58 -14.39 -9.61
N PHE A 126 10.36 -14.97 -8.69
CA PHE A 126 11.02 -14.19 -7.63
C PHE A 126 11.97 -13.12 -8.17
N MET A 127 12.75 -13.42 -9.22
CA MET A 127 13.62 -12.45 -9.87
C MET A 127 12.83 -11.30 -10.50
N HIS A 128 11.70 -11.58 -11.15
CA HIS A 128 10.85 -10.52 -11.68
C HIS A 128 10.22 -9.69 -10.57
N PHE A 129 9.77 -10.33 -9.49
CA PHE A 129 9.23 -9.65 -8.32
C PHE A 129 10.22 -8.65 -7.70
N THR A 130 11.53 -8.93 -7.69
CA THR A 130 12.54 -8.02 -7.11
C THR A 130 13.11 -6.97 -8.05
N VAL A 131 12.90 -7.10 -9.37
CA VAL A 131 13.49 -6.22 -10.39
C VAL A 131 12.45 -5.31 -11.05
N MET A 132 11.23 -5.82 -11.24
CA MET A 132 10.16 -5.11 -11.96
C MET A 132 9.19 -4.37 -11.03
N TYR A 133 9.35 -4.53 -9.72
CA TYR A 133 8.71 -3.75 -8.66
C TYR A 133 9.78 -3.12 -7.78
#